data_AF-A0A969ZNW5-F1
#
_entry.id   AF-A0A969ZNW5-F1
#
_cell.length_a   1.000
_cell.length_b   1.000
_cell.length_c   1.000
_cell.angle_alpha   90.00
_cell.angle_beta   90.00
_cell.angle_gamma   90.00
#
_symmetry.space_group_name_H-M   'P 1'
#
loop_
_entity.id
_entity.type
_entity.pdbx_description
1 polymer ?
#
loop_
_entity_poly.entity_id
_entity_poly.type
_entity_poly.pdbx_seq_one_letter_code
_entity_poly.pdbx_strand_id
1 'polypeptide(L)'
;KSSNNFSVLGINLQLEGVSTNPITINVSSDVESVYEKIKSFIDEYNKIIDDITEQINQKFYKDYHPLSNEEKQAMKDRDIELWEEKAKSGLVQNDPTLTRMLQTLRSRLYEKVEGVGGSFDHITQIGITTGRYQDGGKLVIDEQKLKNAINNDPEGVLELLFKTPEGSDENDEKVKNSGLVNRIYDTMVDSMKEIISKSGPGEDAALLRNVRSNILIDFVTEQSSISLLDKDIEKLNQRIIREERILAQREDSYWKRFTAMEKAMAAMQQQSMWLMSQMGFY
;
A
#
# COMPACT_ATOMS: atom_id res chain seq x y z
N LYS A 1 -52.11 16.69 21.19
CA LYS A 1 -51.52 15.44 20.66
C LYS A 1 -51.83 14.31 21.64
N SER A 2 -51.94 13.07 21.18
CA SER A 2 -52.36 11.89 21.98
C SER A 2 -51.23 11.25 22.81
N SER A 3 -49.98 11.68 22.63
CA SER A 3 -48.80 11.21 23.35
C SER A 3 -47.96 12.39 23.81
N ASN A 4 -47.33 12.25 24.98
CA ASN A 4 -46.37 13.21 25.53
C ASN A 4 -45.03 13.17 24.79
N ASN A 5 -44.76 12.12 24.00
CA ASN A 5 -43.62 12.05 23.10
C ASN A 5 -44.10 12.17 21.65
N PHE A 6 -43.56 13.12 20.90
CA PHE A 6 -43.88 13.31 19.50
C PHE A 6 -42.74 13.98 18.74
N SER A 7 -42.67 13.73 17.43
CA SER A 7 -41.73 14.41 16.54
C SER A 7 -42.39 15.61 15.84
N VAL A 8 -41.63 16.68 15.64
CA VAL A 8 -41.99 17.84 14.79
C VAL A 8 -40.71 18.28 14.08
N LEU A 9 -40.75 18.41 12.74
CA LEU A 9 -39.63 18.89 11.92
C LEU A 9 -38.31 18.12 12.18
N GLY A 10 -38.39 16.81 12.40
CA GLY A 10 -37.22 15.96 12.70
C GLY A 10 -36.72 16.03 14.15
N ILE A 11 -37.33 16.86 15.00
CA ILE A 11 -36.99 16.98 16.43
C ILE A 11 -37.94 16.12 17.23
N ASN A 12 -37.39 15.26 18.10
CA ASN A 12 -38.18 14.50 19.07
C ASN A 12 -38.41 15.36 20.32
N LEU A 13 -39.68 15.62 20.64
CA LEU A 13 -40.09 16.43 21.77
C LEU A 13 -40.81 15.55 22.79
N GLN A 14 -40.31 15.59 24.03
CA GLN A 14 -40.91 14.93 25.18
C GLN A 14 -41.46 15.98 26.14
N LEU A 15 -42.77 15.96 26.36
CA LEU A 15 -43.48 16.84 27.29
C LEU A 15 -43.39 16.27 28.71
N GLU A 16 -42.61 16.93 29.56
CA GLU A 16 -42.41 16.55 30.97
C GLU A 16 -43.43 17.18 31.92
N GLY A 17 -44.13 18.24 31.50
CA GLY A 17 -45.08 18.95 32.35
C GLY A 17 -45.73 20.16 31.69
N VAL A 18 -46.64 20.81 32.43
CA VAL A 18 -47.35 22.00 31.98
C VAL A 18 -46.50 23.25 32.27
N SER A 19 -46.21 24.05 31.25
CA SER A 19 -45.56 25.36 31.41
C SER A 19 -46.60 26.47 31.40
N THR A 20 -46.46 27.45 32.30
CA THR A 20 -47.28 28.67 32.35
C THR A 20 -46.75 29.79 31.45
N ASN A 21 -45.51 29.67 30.99
CA ASN A 21 -44.87 30.61 30.07
C ASN A 21 -44.54 29.94 28.72
N PRO A 22 -44.50 30.69 27.60
CA PRO A 22 -44.05 30.17 26.31
C PRO A 22 -42.62 29.64 26.40
N ILE A 23 -42.36 28.45 25.84
CA ILE A 23 -41.02 27.88 25.70
C ILE A 23 -40.56 28.08 24.26
N THR A 24 -39.41 28.73 24.09
CA THR A 24 -38.75 28.91 22.78
C THR A 24 -37.67 27.84 22.63
N ILE A 25 -37.73 27.09 21.53
CA ILE A 25 -36.73 26.09 21.16
C ILE A 25 -35.91 26.68 20.02
N ASN A 26 -34.60 26.83 20.24
CA ASN A 26 -33.66 27.24 19.21
C ASN A 26 -32.90 26.01 18.71
N VAL A 27 -32.85 25.86 17.39
CA VAL A 27 -32.10 24.80 16.72
C VAL A 27 -30.92 25.47 16.03
N SER A 28 -29.71 25.00 16.33
CA SER A 28 -28.48 25.47 15.71
C SER A 28 -27.61 24.29 15.31
N SER A 29 -26.78 24.47 14.28
CA SER A 29 -25.80 23.48 13.86
C SER A 29 -24.78 23.21 14.97
N ASP A 30 -24.48 21.95 15.23
CA ASP A 30 -23.44 21.55 16.18
C ASP A 30 -22.05 21.63 15.51
N VAL A 31 -21.52 22.86 15.47
CA VAL A 31 -20.23 23.17 14.82
C VAL A 31 -19.09 22.36 15.42
N GLU A 32 -19.09 22.17 16.75
CA GLU A 32 -18.00 21.50 17.46
C GLU A 32 -17.96 20.01 17.12
N SER A 33 -19.10 19.33 17.14
CA SER A 33 -19.17 17.92 16.77
C SER A 33 -18.76 17.65 15.32
N VAL A 34 -19.10 18.56 14.39
CA VAL A 34 -18.69 18.44 12.99
C VAL A 34 -17.17 18.68 12.86
N TYR A 35 -16.65 19.71 13.53
CA TYR A 35 -15.22 20.01 13.57
C TYR A 35 -14.41 18.82 14.09
N GLU A 36 -14.79 18.23 15.23
CA GLU A 36 -14.05 17.11 15.82
C GLU A 36 -14.05 15.86 14.92
N LYS A 37 -15.14 15.59 14.18
CA LYS A 37 -15.17 14.50 13.19
C LYS A 37 -14.23 14.75 12.01
N ILE A 38 -14.22 15.96 11.47
CA ILE A 38 -13.32 16.33 10.36
C ILE A 38 -11.87 16.26 10.82
N LYS A 39 -11.57 16.77 12.02
CA LYS A 39 -10.24 16.69 12.63
C LYS A 39 -9.80 15.25 12.82
N SER A 40 -10.63 14.40 13.41
CA SER A 40 -10.31 12.98 13.59
C SER A 40 -10.02 12.27 12.28
N PHE A 41 -10.77 12.56 11.21
CA PHE A 41 -10.49 12.03 9.87
C PHE A 41 -9.12 12.48 9.34
N ILE A 42 -8.81 13.77 9.49
CA ILE A 42 -7.53 14.34 9.05
C ILE A 42 -6.36 13.76 9.85
N ASP A 43 -6.54 13.52 11.15
CA ASP A 43 -5.53 12.88 12.00
C ASP A 43 -5.23 11.44 11.52
N GLU A 44 -6.26 10.64 11.22
CA GLU A 44 -6.08 9.29 10.66
C GLU A 44 -5.45 9.31 9.26
N TYR A 45 -5.86 10.24 8.39
CA TYR A 45 -5.21 10.45 7.10
C TYR A 45 -3.71 10.77 7.28
N ASN A 46 -3.37 11.69 8.17
CA ASN A 46 -1.99 12.11 8.41
C ASN A 46 -1.13 10.96 8.96
N LYS A 47 -1.68 10.09 9.82
CA LYS A 47 -0.98 8.88 10.28
C LYS A 47 -0.63 7.94 9.12
N ILE A 48 -1.56 7.72 8.19
CA ILE A 48 -1.31 6.88 7.01
C ILE A 48 -0.21 7.50 6.13
N ILE A 49 -0.24 8.82 5.93
CA ILE A 49 0.81 9.53 5.18
C ILE A 49 2.16 9.38 5.89
N ASP A 50 2.20 9.49 7.21
CA ASP A 50 3.39 9.27 8.02
C ASP A 50 3.95 7.86 7.85
N ASP A 51 3.12 6.84 8.06
CA ASP A 51 3.53 5.44 7.98
C ASP A 51 4.11 5.13 6.59
N ILE A 52 3.42 5.56 5.52
CA ILE A 52 3.88 5.32 4.15
C ILE A 52 5.18 6.09 3.86
N THR A 53 5.26 7.36 4.29
CA THR A 53 6.46 8.18 4.11
C THR A 53 7.65 7.59 4.86
N GLU A 54 7.44 7.07 6.07
CA GLU A 54 8.48 6.37 6.82
C GLU A 54 8.96 5.15 6.04
N GLN A 55 8.04 4.26 5.63
CA GLN A 55 8.37 3.01 4.92
C GLN A 55 9.17 3.25 3.63
N ILE A 56 8.77 4.23 2.80
CA ILE A 56 9.48 4.51 1.53
C ILE A 56 10.83 5.21 1.72
N ASN A 57 11.07 5.80 2.89
CA ASN A 57 12.34 6.45 3.23
C ASN A 57 13.26 5.59 4.11
N GLN A 58 12.80 4.42 4.56
CA GLN A 58 13.63 3.49 5.33
C GLN A 58 14.88 3.10 4.55
N LYS A 59 15.99 2.95 5.27
CA LYS A 59 17.27 2.57 4.69
C LYS A 59 17.25 1.08 4.33
N PHE A 60 17.51 0.77 3.06
CA PHE A 60 17.72 -0.60 2.64
C PHE A 60 19.12 -1.11 3.08
N TYR A 61 19.14 -2.24 3.79
CA TYR A 61 20.37 -2.88 4.25
C TYR A 61 20.73 -4.08 3.36
N LYS A 62 21.45 -3.80 2.28
CA LYS A 62 21.84 -4.80 1.25
C LYS A 62 22.52 -6.06 1.80
N ASP A 63 23.27 -5.95 2.89
CA ASP A 63 24.03 -7.07 3.46
C ASP A 63 23.16 -8.07 4.23
N TYR A 64 21.88 -7.75 4.47
CA TYR A 64 20.95 -8.56 5.23
C TYR A 64 19.95 -9.22 4.27
N HIS A 65 20.22 -10.47 3.89
CA HIS A 65 19.31 -11.28 3.08
C HIS A 65 18.35 -12.09 3.96
N PRO A 66 17.24 -12.61 3.41
CA PRO A 66 16.42 -13.62 4.10
C PRO A 66 17.28 -14.82 4.52
N LEU A 67 17.17 -15.21 5.79
CA LEU A 67 17.93 -16.34 6.34
C LEU A 67 17.34 -17.67 5.87
N SER A 68 18.21 -18.62 5.52
CA SER A 68 17.83 -20.01 5.30
C SER A 68 17.41 -20.68 6.61
N ASN A 69 16.73 -21.83 6.52
CA ASN A 69 16.35 -22.58 7.71
C ASN A 69 17.57 -23.05 8.51
N GLU A 70 18.64 -23.42 7.82
CA GLU A 70 19.91 -23.84 8.41
C GLU A 70 20.61 -22.66 9.12
N GLU A 71 20.61 -21.48 8.50
CA GLU A 71 21.18 -20.27 9.10
C GLU A 71 20.40 -19.87 10.36
N LYS A 72 19.06 -19.92 10.32
CA LYS A 72 18.21 -19.67 11.50
C LYS A 72 18.52 -20.64 12.64
N GLN A 73 18.69 -21.94 12.35
CA GLN A 73 19.02 -22.93 13.38
C GLN A 73 20.41 -22.72 14.00
N ALA A 74 21.32 -22.07 13.29
CA ALA A 74 22.67 -21.77 13.77
C ALA A 74 22.76 -20.44 14.56
N MET A 75 21.69 -19.64 14.59
CA MET A 75 21.64 -18.32 15.23
C MET A 75 20.80 -18.34 16.51
N LYS A 76 20.99 -17.35 17.38
CA LYS A 76 20.13 -17.14 18.56
C LYS A 76 18.88 -16.38 18.15
N ASP A 77 17.75 -16.65 18.80
CA ASP A 77 16.45 -16.00 18.51
C ASP A 77 16.54 -14.47 18.41
N ARG A 78 17.23 -13.82 19.36
CA ARG A 78 17.42 -12.36 19.36
C ARG A 78 18.20 -11.87 18.13
N ASP A 79 19.20 -12.64 17.69
CA ASP A 79 20.00 -12.30 16.51
C ASP A 79 19.18 -12.50 15.23
N ILE A 80 18.33 -13.53 15.18
CA ILE A 80 17.39 -13.78 14.08
C ILE A 80 16.40 -12.61 13.97
N GLU A 81 15.78 -12.19 15.07
CA GLU A 81 14.84 -11.05 15.09
C GLU A 81 15.48 -9.78 14.53
N LEU A 82 16.66 -9.41 15.04
CA LEU A 82 17.38 -8.21 14.60
C LEU A 82 17.85 -8.31 13.14
N TRP A 83 18.20 -9.52 12.68
CA TRP A 83 18.55 -9.76 11.28
C TRP A 83 17.33 -9.61 10.38
N GLU A 84 16.20 -10.23 10.74
CA GLU A 84 14.95 -10.15 9.98
C GLU A 84 14.40 -8.71 9.94
N GLU A 85 14.51 -7.96 11.03
CA GLU A 85 14.15 -6.53 11.05
C GLU A 85 14.95 -5.74 10.01
N LYS A 86 16.27 -5.94 9.96
CA LYS A 86 17.14 -5.28 8.97
C LYS A 86 16.92 -5.78 7.55
N ALA A 87 16.67 -7.09 7.37
CA ALA A 87 16.38 -7.68 6.08
C ALA A 87 15.04 -7.19 5.50
N LYS A 88 14.06 -6.86 6.37
CA LYS A 88 12.77 -6.28 5.97
C LYS A 88 12.81 -4.75 5.80
N SER A 89 13.81 -4.08 6.38
CA SER A 89 13.91 -2.63 6.31
C SER A 89 14.22 -2.14 4.89
N GLY A 90 13.49 -1.12 4.45
CA GLY A 90 13.66 -0.52 3.13
C GLY A 90 13.24 -1.41 1.95
N LEU A 91 12.45 -2.47 2.18
CA LEU A 91 11.93 -3.31 1.08
C LEU A 91 11.06 -2.54 0.09
N VAL A 92 10.33 -1.54 0.58
CA VAL A 92 9.50 -0.63 -0.24
C VAL A 92 10.16 0.74 -0.41
N GLN A 93 11.48 0.82 -0.19
CA GLN A 93 12.21 2.07 -0.35
C GLN A 93 12.06 2.60 -1.78
N ASN A 94 11.68 3.88 -1.91
CA ASN A 94 11.40 4.51 -3.20
C ASN A 94 10.39 3.74 -4.07
N ASP A 95 9.46 2.98 -3.47
CA ASP A 95 8.48 2.25 -4.26
C ASP A 95 7.67 3.23 -5.14
N PRO A 96 7.63 3.01 -6.47
CA PRO A 96 7.02 3.95 -7.40
C PRO A 96 5.48 3.99 -7.28
N THR A 97 4.84 2.94 -6.77
CA THR A 97 3.38 2.91 -6.56
C THR A 97 3.03 3.76 -5.36
N LEU A 98 3.69 3.57 -4.23
CA LEU A 98 3.48 4.38 -3.02
C LEU A 98 3.83 5.85 -3.25
N THR A 99 4.95 6.12 -3.93
CA THR A 99 5.35 7.50 -4.28
C THR A 99 4.31 8.18 -5.17
N ARG A 100 3.79 7.47 -6.19
CA ARG A 100 2.74 7.99 -7.07
C ARG A 100 1.44 8.20 -6.31
N MET A 101 1.06 7.30 -5.41
CA MET A 101 -0.14 7.44 -4.58
C MET A 101 -0.10 8.74 -3.76
N LEU A 102 1.02 9.02 -3.07
CA LEU A 102 1.18 10.27 -2.30
C LEU A 102 1.05 11.51 -3.19
N GLN A 103 1.65 11.49 -4.38
CA GLN A 103 1.56 12.58 -5.36
C GLN A 103 0.12 12.78 -5.86
N THR A 104 -0.58 11.69 -6.19
CA THR A 104 -1.97 11.70 -6.65
C THR A 104 -2.89 12.23 -5.56
N LEU A 105 -2.77 11.73 -4.32
CA LEU A 105 -3.55 12.23 -3.18
C LEU A 105 -3.41 13.75 -3.03
N ARG A 106 -2.17 14.25 -3.09
CA ARG A 106 -1.90 15.68 -2.99
C ARG A 106 -2.54 16.47 -4.14
N SER A 107 -2.46 15.97 -5.37
CA SER A 107 -3.11 16.62 -6.53
C SER A 107 -4.62 16.65 -6.40
N ARG A 108 -5.24 15.49 -6.14
CA ARG A 108 -6.70 15.33 -6.07
C ARG A 108 -7.34 16.15 -4.95
N LEU A 109 -6.61 16.40 -3.86
CA LEU A 109 -7.08 17.23 -2.76
C LEU A 109 -7.07 18.73 -3.06
N TYR A 110 -6.20 19.19 -3.96
CA TYR A 110 -6.15 20.58 -4.41
C TYR A 110 -6.96 20.86 -5.67
N GLU A 111 -7.44 19.82 -6.35
CA GLU A 111 -8.38 19.97 -7.45
C GLU A 111 -9.74 20.45 -6.91
N LYS A 112 -10.36 21.41 -7.60
CA LYS A 112 -11.70 21.87 -7.24
C LYS A 112 -12.72 20.75 -7.31
N VAL A 113 -13.73 20.78 -6.44
CA VAL A 113 -14.90 19.90 -6.52
C VAL A 113 -15.95 20.60 -7.36
N GLU A 114 -16.23 20.02 -8.54
CA GLU A 114 -17.20 20.55 -9.47
C GLU A 114 -18.63 20.19 -9.07
N GLY A 115 -19.59 20.99 -9.52
CA GLY A 115 -21.02 20.76 -9.31
C GLY A 115 -21.46 20.80 -7.84
N VAL A 116 -20.70 21.47 -6.97
CA VAL A 116 -21.16 21.78 -5.61
C VAL A 116 -22.20 22.89 -5.65
N GLY A 117 -23.29 22.73 -4.91
CA GLY A 117 -24.31 23.77 -4.72
C GLY A 117 -23.98 24.74 -3.58
N GLY A 118 -23.10 24.33 -2.66
CA GLY A 118 -22.67 25.12 -1.51
C GLY A 118 -21.63 26.21 -1.81
N SER A 119 -21.20 26.87 -0.74
CA SER A 119 -20.28 28.02 -0.77
C SER A 119 -18.82 27.65 -1.01
N PHE A 120 -18.49 26.36 -1.02
CA PHE A 120 -17.11 25.88 -1.03
C PHE A 120 -16.87 24.85 -2.13
N ASP A 121 -15.90 25.14 -3.01
CA ASP A 121 -15.46 24.25 -4.09
C ASP A 121 -14.00 23.80 -3.92
N HIS A 122 -13.30 24.27 -2.88
CA HIS A 122 -11.87 24.00 -2.69
C HIS A 122 -11.49 23.83 -1.21
N ILE A 123 -10.61 22.87 -0.93
CA ILE A 123 -10.20 22.48 0.44
C ILE A 123 -9.69 23.65 1.30
N THR A 124 -8.99 24.61 0.68
CA THR A 124 -8.42 25.76 1.41
C THR A 124 -9.46 26.79 1.84
N GLN A 125 -10.64 26.82 1.22
CA GLN A 125 -11.72 27.74 1.59
C GLN A 125 -12.33 27.37 2.95
N ILE A 126 -12.28 26.08 3.30
CA ILE A 126 -12.71 25.58 4.62
C ILE A 126 -11.56 25.53 5.64
N GLY A 127 -10.42 26.17 5.33
CA GLY A 127 -9.30 26.26 6.27
C GLY A 127 -8.39 25.03 6.33
N ILE A 128 -8.50 24.09 5.39
CA ILE A 128 -7.61 22.92 5.33
C ILE A 128 -6.55 23.14 4.23
N THR A 129 -5.29 22.99 4.59
CA THR A 129 -4.13 23.20 3.69
C THR A 129 -3.17 22.01 3.76
N THR A 130 -2.14 21.98 2.92
CA THR A 130 -1.02 21.05 3.12
C THR A 130 0.15 21.71 3.85
N GLY A 131 0.89 20.89 4.60
CA GLY A 131 2.14 21.26 5.24
C GLY A 131 3.29 21.46 4.25
N ARG A 132 4.53 21.20 4.68
CA ARG A 132 5.69 21.32 3.80
C ARG A 132 5.67 20.18 2.78
N TYR A 133 6.32 20.40 1.63
CA TYR A 133 6.48 19.36 0.62
C TYR A 133 7.14 18.07 1.19
N GLN A 134 8.05 18.24 2.15
CA GLN A 134 8.72 17.13 2.84
C GLN A 134 7.80 16.32 3.75
N ASP A 135 6.64 16.86 4.14
CA ASP A 135 5.69 16.21 5.03
C ASP A 135 4.74 15.27 4.27
N GLY A 136 5.12 14.80 3.08
CA GLY A 136 4.39 13.75 2.33
C GLY A 136 2.98 14.13 1.85
N GLY A 137 2.56 15.40 1.97
CA GLY A 137 1.19 15.83 1.66
C GLY A 137 0.23 15.83 2.84
N LYS A 138 0.73 15.79 4.08
CA LYS A 138 -0.09 15.98 5.29
C LYS A 138 -0.96 17.22 5.24
N LEU A 139 -2.15 17.08 5.81
CA LEU A 139 -3.14 18.13 5.95
C LEU A 139 -2.97 18.88 7.27
N VAL A 140 -3.17 20.20 7.22
CA VAL A 140 -3.10 21.12 8.35
C VAL A 140 -4.41 21.90 8.44
N ILE A 141 -5.02 21.91 9.62
CA ILE A 141 -6.31 22.56 9.89
C ILE A 141 -6.07 23.94 10.51
N ASP A 142 -6.66 24.97 9.90
CA ASP A 142 -6.94 26.25 10.54
C ASP A 142 -8.28 26.13 11.28
N GLU A 143 -8.22 25.89 12.59
CA GLU A 143 -9.40 25.61 13.42
C GLU A 143 -10.45 26.73 13.32
N GLN A 144 -10.02 27.99 13.35
CA GLN A 144 -10.93 29.12 13.31
C GLN A 144 -11.64 29.20 11.95
N LYS A 145 -10.91 29.03 10.84
CA LYS A 145 -11.53 29.04 9.51
C LYS A 145 -12.46 27.86 9.30
N LEU A 146 -12.09 26.67 9.76
CA LEU A 146 -12.94 25.49 9.62
C LEU A 146 -14.24 25.65 10.43
N LYS A 147 -14.15 26.09 11.70
CA LYS A 147 -15.34 26.36 12.52
C LYS A 147 -16.24 27.45 11.89
N ASN A 148 -15.64 28.50 11.34
CA ASN A 148 -16.38 29.55 10.62
C ASN A 148 -17.05 29.02 9.35
N ALA A 149 -16.37 28.18 8.57
CA ALA A 149 -16.93 27.58 7.36
C ALA A 149 -18.13 26.67 7.70
N ILE A 150 -18.00 25.83 8.72
CA ILE A 150 -19.08 24.96 9.22
C ILE A 150 -20.26 25.80 9.73
N ASN A 151 -20.01 26.89 10.44
CA ASN A 151 -21.08 27.75 10.95
C ASN A 151 -21.82 28.51 9.84
N ASN A 152 -21.11 28.90 8.77
CA ASN A 152 -21.68 29.68 7.68
C ASN A 152 -22.47 28.82 6.69
N ASP A 153 -21.94 27.64 6.34
CA ASP A 153 -22.57 26.73 5.37
C ASP A 153 -22.18 25.27 5.67
N PRO A 154 -22.83 24.63 6.67
CA PRO A 154 -22.52 23.26 7.08
C PRO A 154 -22.74 22.26 5.94
N GLU A 155 -23.85 22.40 5.20
CA GLU A 155 -24.17 21.59 4.04
C GLU A 155 -23.10 21.73 2.94
N GLY A 156 -22.61 22.94 2.66
CA GLY A 156 -21.53 23.16 1.71
C GLY A 156 -20.20 22.49 2.12
N VAL A 157 -19.87 22.48 3.42
CA VAL A 157 -18.70 21.74 3.93
C VAL A 157 -18.87 20.24 3.73
N LEU A 158 -20.06 19.71 4.04
CA LEU A 158 -20.37 18.28 3.86
C LEU A 158 -20.35 17.88 2.39
N GLU A 159 -20.90 18.72 1.51
CA GLU A 159 -20.89 18.49 0.06
C GLU A 159 -19.45 18.47 -0.47
N LEU A 160 -18.63 19.46 -0.12
CA LEU A 160 -17.21 19.49 -0.53
C LEU A 160 -16.45 18.22 -0.12
N LEU A 161 -16.70 17.70 1.09
CA LEU A 161 -16.00 16.54 1.62
C LEU A 161 -16.56 15.20 1.11
N PHE A 162 -17.88 15.05 1.03
CA PHE A 162 -18.54 13.74 0.90
C PHE A 162 -19.43 13.61 -0.34
N LYS A 163 -19.52 14.63 -1.21
CA LYS A 163 -20.30 14.54 -2.45
C LYS A 163 -20.00 13.25 -3.19
N THR A 164 -21.06 12.53 -3.53
CA THR A 164 -20.99 11.33 -4.36
C THR A 164 -21.31 11.75 -5.80
N PRO A 165 -20.49 11.41 -6.79
CA PRO A 165 -20.75 11.77 -8.18
C PRO A 165 -22.00 11.03 -8.69
N GLU A 166 -22.86 11.74 -9.42
CA GLU A 166 -23.99 11.15 -10.12
C GLU A 166 -23.56 10.70 -11.52
N GLY A 167 -23.81 9.42 -11.87
CA GLY A 167 -23.97 9.00 -13.26
C GLY A 167 -22.79 9.12 -14.24
N SER A 168 -21.53 8.91 -13.84
CA SER A 168 -20.40 8.90 -14.79
C SER A 168 -19.51 7.65 -14.67
N ASP A 169 -19.43 6.90 -15.77
CA ASP A 169 -18.43 5.83 -16.00
C ASP A 169 -17.09 6.41 -16.50
N GLU A 170 -17.03 7.71 -16.81
CA GLU A 170 -15.80 8.40 -17.19
C GLU A 170 -15.00 8.82 -15.94
N ASN A 171 -13.79 8.24 -15.80
CA ASN A 171 -12.95 8.41 -14.61
C ASN A 171 -12.67 9.87 -14.24
N ASP A 172 -12.46 10.77 -15.21
CA ASP A 172 -12.05 12.15 -14.92
C ASP A 172 -13.22 13.05 -14.50
N GLU A 173 -14.37 12.97 -15.16
CA GLU A 173 -15.57 13.72 -14.74
C GLU A 173 -16.09 13.24 -13.39
N LYS A 174 -16.04 11.92 -13.17
CA LYS A 174 -16.41 11.32 -11.88
C LYS A 174 -15.54 11.88 -10.76
N VAL A 175 -14.22 11.90 -10.93
CA VAL A 175 -13.30 12.41 -9.89
C VAL A 175 -13.54 13.90 -9.62
N LYS A 176 -13.75 14.72 -10.65
CA LYS A 176 -14.04 16.15 -10.48
C LYS A 176 -15.33 16.40 -9.71
N ASN A 177 -16.35 15.57 -9.90
CA ASN A 177 -17.62 15.65 -9.18
C ASN A 177 -17.63 14.90 -7.82
N SER A 178 -16.56 14.18 -7.47
CA SER A 178 -16.42 13.52 -6.17
C SER A 178 -15.92 14.47 -5.10
N GLY A 179 -16.50 14.38 -3.91
CA GLY A 179 -16.00 15.02 -2.69
C GLY A 179 -14.62 14.51 -2.29
N LEU A 180 -13.89 15.32 -1.52
CA LEU A 180 -12.49 15.10 -1.18
C LEU A 180 -12.21 13.76 -0.48
N VAL A 181 -13.12 13.30 0.40
CA VAL A 181 -12.98 12.02 1.10
C VAL A 181 -13.11 10.84 0.14
N ASN A 182 -14.06 10.91 -0.80
CA ASN A 182 -14.23 9.89 -1.83
C ASN A 182 -12.99 9.81 -2.73
N ARG A 183 -12.39 10.96 -3.08
CA ARG A 183 -11.13 11.00 -3.85
C ARG A 183 -9.97 10.35 -3.11
N ILE A 184 -9.82 10.62 -1.80
CA ILE A 184 -8.80 9.96 -0.96
C ILE A 184 -9.02 8.44 -0.98
N TYR A 185 -10.24 8.00 -0.67
CA TYR A 185 -10.58 6.60 -0.57
C TYR A 185 -10.36 5.86 -1.90
N ASP A 186 -10.86 6.39 -3.01
CA ASP A 186 -10.66 5.81 -4.34
C ASP A 186 -9.17 5.71 -4.70
N THR A 187 -8.39 6.78 -4.46
CA THR A 187 -6.94 6.77 -4.73
C THR A 187 -6.20 5.72 -3.91
N MET A 188 -6.56 5.55 -2.63
CA MET A 188 -5.97 4.53 -1.77
C MET A 188 -6.34 3.11 -2.24
N VAL A 189 -7.59 2.88 -2.62
CA VAL A 189 -8.05 1.59 -3.16
C VAL A 189 -7.31 1.26 -4.47
N ASP A 190 -7.17 2.22 -5.38
CA ASP A 190 -6.46 1.99 -6.64
C ASP A 190 -4.99 1.65 -6.41
N SER A 191 -4.34 2.33 -5.46
CA SER A 191 -2.97 1.97 -5.04
C SER A 191 -2.91 0.58 -4.41
N MET A 192 -3.88 0.21 -3.57
CA MET A 192 -3.96 -1.15 -3.01
C MET A 192 -4.10 -2.20 -4.11
N LYS A 193 -4.92 -1.95 -5.15
CA LYS A 193 -5.04 -2.86 -6.30
C LYS A 193 -3.72 -3.04 -7.06
N GLU A 194 -2.98 -1.95 -7.27
CA GLU A 194 -1.65 -2.02 -7.91
C GLU A 194 -0.66 -2.82 -7.06
N ILE A 195 -0.67 -2.63 -5.74
CA ILE A 195 0.14 -3.43 -4.80
C ILE A 195 -0.25 -4.90 -4.87
N ILE A 196 -1.55 -5.23 -4.81
CA ILE A 196 -2.05 -6.61 -4.89
C ILE A 196 -1.60 -7.27 -6.20
N SER A 197 -1.64 -6.55 -7.31
CA SER A 197 -1.17 -7.10 -8.60
C SER A 197 0.34 -7.36 -8.59
N LYS A 198 1.12 -6.51 -7.92
CA LYS A 198 2.57 -6.67 -7.81
C LYS A 198 2.98 -7.79 -6.87
N SER A 199 2.50 -7.78 -5.62
CA SER A 199 2.97 -8.64 -4.54
C SER A 199 1.97 -9.69 -4.06
N GLY A 200 0.77 -9.71 -4.63
CA GLY A 200 -0.32 -10.55 -4.17
C GLY A 200 -1.09 -9.94 -2.99
N PRO A 201 -2.22 -10.55 -2.61
CA PRO A 201 -3.13 -10.01 -1.59
C PRO A 201 -2.65 -10.19 -0.14
N GLY A 202 -1.50 -10.85 0.07
CA GLY A 202 -1.01 -11.20 1.40
C GLY A 202 -1.83 -12.30 2.08
N GLU A 203 -1.52 -12.55 3.35
CA GLU A 203 -2.16 -13.61 4.16
C GLU A 203 -3.63 -13.27 4.50
N ASP A 204 -3.91 -11.99 4.75
CA ASP A 204 -5.22 -11.50 5.18
C ASP A 204 -6.08 -10.97 4.03
N ALA A 205 -6.13 -11.70 2.92
CA ALA A 205 -6.89 -11.30 1.72
C ALA A 205 -8.40 -11.04 1.99
N ALA A 206 -8.94 -11.62 3.06
CA ALA A 206 -10.32 -11.38 3.48
C ALA A 206 -10.56 -9.94 3.96
N LEU A 207 -9.57 -9.31 4.61
CA LEU A 207 -9.68 -7.93 5.09
C LEU A 207 -9.83 -6.94 3.93
N LEU A 208 -9.21 -7.23 2.78
CA LEU A 208 -9.31 -6.40 1.58
C LEU A 208 -10.75 -6.27 1.09
N ARG A 209 -11.58 -7.32 1.23
CA ARG A 209 -13.00 -7.29 0.83
C ARG A 209 -13.85 -6.37 1.70
N ASN A 210 -13.42 -6.09 2.94
CA ASN A 210 -14.06 -5.10 3.81
C ASN A 210 -13.76 -3.67 3.36
N VAL A 211 -12.60 -3.45 2.71
CA VAL A 211 -12.27 -2.17 2.09
C VAL A 211 -13.14 -1.96 0.86
N ARG A 212 -13.12 -2.91 -0.09
CA ARG A 212 -13.99 -2.90 -1.27
C ARG A 212 -14.24 -4.32 -1.77
N SER A 213 -15.52 -4.67 -1.97
CA SER A 213 -15.93 -6.05 -2.31
C SER A 213 -15.28 -6.61 -3.57
N ASN A 214 -15.05 -5.75 -4.57
CA ASN A 214 -14.43 -6.12 -5.86
C ASN A 214 -12.93 -5.84 -5.94
N ILE A 215 -12.24 -5.55 -4.83
CA ILE A 215 -10.81 -5.17 -4.86
C ILE A 215 -9.90 -6.24 -5.48
N LEU A 216 -10.28 -7.52 -5.35
CA LEU A 216 -9.51 -8.66 -5.87
C LEU A 216 -9.90 -9.06 -7.29
N ILE A 217 -10.89 -8.41 -7.92
CA ILE A 217 -11.42 -8.86 -9.21
C ILE A 217 -10.32 -8.86 -10.28
N ASP A 218 -9.58 -7.75 -10.41
CA ASP A 218 -8.53 -7.57 -11.40
C ASP A 218 -7.35 -8.54 -11.14
N PHE A 219 -7.02 -8.80 -9.87
CA PHE A 219 -6.01 -9.79 -9.52
C PHE A 219 -6.41 -11.21 -9.95
N VAL A 220 -7.69 -11.56 -9.79
CA VAL A 220 -8.19 -12.89 -10.18
C VAL A 220 -8.32 -13.00 -11.69
N THR A 221 -8.88 -12.00 -12.36
CA THR A 221 -9.22 -12.06 -13.79
C THR A 221 -8.05 -11.71 -14.70
N GLU A 222 -7.30 -10.66 -14.39
CA GLU A 222 -6.19 -10.19 -15.22
C GLU A 222 -4.87 -10.84 -14.84
N GLN A 223 -4.62 -11.06 -13.53
CA GLN A 223 -3.39 -11.67 -13.06
C GLN A 223 -3.48 -13.20 -12.87
N SER A 224 -4.66 -13.80 -13.10
CA SER A 224 -4.90 -15.24 -12.88
C SER A 224 -4.57 -15.69 -11.45
N SER A 225 -4.76 -14.81 -10.47
CA SER A 225 -4.39 -15.03 -9.06
C SER A 225 -2.89 -15.26 -8.80
N ILE A 226 -2.02 -14.84 -9.72
CA ILE A 226 -0.56 -14.95 -9.58
C ILE A 226 0.03 -13.55 -9.69
N SER A 227 0.70 -13.08 -8.64
CA SER A 227 1.29 -11.75 -8.61
C SER A 227 2.46 -11.61 -9.60
N LEU A 228 2.86 -10.38 -9.90
CA LEU A 228 4.03 -10.15 -10.75
C LEU A 228 5.32 -10.71 -10.11
N LEU A 229 5.47 -10.56 -8.78
CA LEU A 229 6.59 -11.15 -8.06
C LEU A 229 6.57 -12.68 -8.14
N ASP A 230 5.42 -13.33 -7.98
CA ASP A 230 5.31 -14.79 -8.11
C ASP A 230 5.69 -15.27 -9.51
N LYS A 231 5.26 -14.53 -10.56
CA LYS A 231 5.63 -14.82 -11.96
C LYS A 231 7.14 -14.72 -12.17
N ASP A 232 7.79 -13.75 -11.54
CA ASP A 232 9.24 -13.58 -11.66
C ASP A 232 10.01 -14.63 -10.87
N ILE A 233 9.52 -15.03 -9.69
CA ILE A 233 10.06 -16.16 -8.92
C ILE A 233 9.98 -17.45 -9.75
N GLU A 234 8.84 -17.73 -10.40
CA GLU A 234 8.70 -18.92 -11.25
C GLU A 234 9.69 -18.93 -12.43
N LYS A 235 9.89 -17.79 -13.09
CA LYS A 235 10.92 -17.66 -14.14
C LYS A 235 12.33 -17.89 -13.60
N LEU A 236 12.64 -17.38 -12.40
CA LEU A 236 13.92 -17.59 -11.75
C LEU A 236 14.14 -19.08 -11.44
N ASN A 237 13.13 -19.78 -10.91
CA ASN A 237 13.19 -21.23 -10.66
C ASN A 237 13.47 -22.02 -11.94
N GLN A 238 12.78 -21.69 -13.04
CA GLN A 238 13.01 -22.34 -14.33
C GLN A 238 14.43 -22.08 -14.87
N ARG A 239 14.97 -20.89 -14.60
CA ARG A 239 16.36 -20.56 -14.94
C ARG A 239 17.34 -21.37 -14.09
N ILE A 240 17.12 -21.47 -12.78
CA ILE A 240 17.94 -22.27 -11.87
C ILE A 240 18.02 -23.72 -12.36
N ILE A 241 16.89 -24.36 -12.65
CA ILE A 241 16.84 -25.75 -13.17
C ILE A 241 17.64 -25.90 -14.47
N ARG A 242 17.59 -24.90 -15.35
CA ARG A 242 18.34 -24.91 -16.61
C ARG A 242 19.85 -24.83 -16.35
N GLU A 243 20.27 -23.94 -15.48
CA GLU A 243 21.68 -23.76 -15.14
C GLU A 243 22.24 -25.00 -14.42
N GLU A 244 21.48 -25.61 -13.51
CA GLU A 244 21.85 -26.87 -12.86
C GLU A 244 22.09 -27.99 -13.88
N ARG A 245 21.23 -28.09 -14.90
CA ARG A 245 21.43 -29.05 -15.99
C ARG A 245 22.70 -28.77 -16.79
N ILE A 246 22.99 -27.51 -17.08
CA ILE A 246 24.22 -27.11 -17.79
C ILE A 246 25.45 -27.44 -16.96
N LEU A 247 25.41 -27.19 -15.65
CA LEU A 247 26.50 -27.51 -14.73
C LEU A 247 26.77 -29.01 -14.70
N ALA A 248 25.73 -29.84 -14.56
CA ALA A 248 25.85 -31.30 -14.56
C ALA A 248 26.46 -31.82 -15.88
N GLN A 249 26.06 -31.26 -17.04
CA GLN A 249 26.64 -31.62 -18.33
C GLN A 249 28.11 -31.22 -18.46
N ARG A 250 28.48 -30.05 -17.93
CA ARG A 250 29.89 -29.61 -17.90
C ARG A 250 30.72 -30.50 -17.00
N GLU A 251 30.20 -30.86 -15.83
CA GLU A 251 30.85 -31.77 -14.91
C GLU A 251 31.10 -33.13 -15.57
N ASP A 252 30.11 -33.74 -16.21
CA ASP A 252 30.27 -35.00 -16.98
C ASP A 252 31.32 -34.88 -18.09
N SER A 253 31.34 -33.75 -18.81
CA SER A 253 32.35 -33.50 -19.85
C SER A 253 33.77 -33.42 -19.27
N TYR A 254 33.94 -32.73 -18.14
CA TYR A 254 35.22 -32.65 -17.45
C TYR A 254 35.65 -34.00 -16.89
N TRP A 255 34.74 -34.77 -16.30
CA TRP A 255 35.01 -36.15 -15.86
C TRP A 255 35.49 -37.03 -17.02
N LYS A 256 34.83 -36.96 -18.19
CA LYS A 256 35.25 -37.69 -19.39
C LYS A 256 36.65 -37.31 -19.86
N ARG A 257 36.97 -36.00 -19.89
CA ARG A 257 38.31 -35.51 -20.26
C ARG A 257 39.37 -35.94 -19.26
N PHE A 258 39.08 -35.85 -17.96
CA PHE A 258 39.98 -36.27 -16.89
C PHE A 258 40.27 -37.77 -16.98
N THR A 259 39.23 -38.60 -17.12
CA THR A 259 39.37 -40.05 -17.27
C THR A 259 40.17 -40.42 -18.53
N ALA A 260 39.97 -39.71 -19.65
CA ALA A 260 40.74 -39.92 -20.87
C ALA A 260 42.22 -39.55 -20.68
N MET A 261 42.50 -38.46 -19.97
CA MET A 261 43.86 -38.04 -19.62
C MET A 261 44.54 -39.06 -18.69
N GLU A 262 43.86 -39.58 -17.67
CA GLU A 262 44.39 -40.63 -16.80
C GLU A 262 44.75 -41.89 -17.59
N LYS A 263 43.87 -42.33 -18.49
CA LYS A 263 44.16 -43.48 -19.38
C LYS A 263 45.36 -43.23 -20.29
N ALA A 264 45.47 -42.03 -20.87
CA ALA A 264 46.59 -41.66 -21.71
C ALA A 264 47.92 -41.63 -20.92
N MET A 265 47.91 -41.06 -19.71
CA MET A 265 49.08 -41.06 -18.82
C MET A 265 49.50 -42.48 -18.42
N ALA A 266 48.54 -43.34 -18.06
CA ALA A 266 48.83 -44.74 -17.73
C ALA A 266 49.45 -45.49 -18.92
N ALA A 267 48.91 -45.29 -20.13
CA ALA A 267 49.48 -45.85 -21.35
C ALA A 267 50.89 -45.31 -21.65
N MET A 268 51.12 -44.01 -21.48
CA MET A 268 52.45 -43.41 -21.63
C MET A 268 53.46 -43.92 -20.59
N GLN A 269 53.05 -44.12 -19.34
CA GLN A 269 53.90 -44.72 -18.31
C GLN A 269 54.26 -46.17 -18.67
N GLN A 270 53.29 -46.97 -19.12
CA GLN A 270 53.54 -48.33 -19.61
C GLN A 270 54.50 -48.34 -20.80
N GLN A 271 54.32 -47.43 -21.76
CA GLN A 271 55.20 -47.30 -22.92
C GLN A 271 56.62 -46.86 -22.51
N SER A 272 56.74 -45.90 -21.58
CA SER A 272 58.02 -45.46 -21.02
C SER A 272 58.76 -46.61 -20.33
N MET A 273 58.06 -47.38 -19.48
CA MET A 273 58.64 -48.56 -18.82
C MET A 273 59.07 -49.64 -19.82
N TRP A 274 58.27 -49.88 -20.87
CA TRP A 274 58.63 -50.82 -21.94
C TRP A 274 59.90 -50.35 -22.69
N LEU A 275 59.99 -49.06 -23.03
CA LEU A 275 61.17 -48.48 -23.67
C LEU A 275 62.41 -48.55 -22.76
N MET A 276 62.26 -48.26 -21.46
CA MET A 276 63.36 -48.39 -20.49
C MET A 276 63.86 -49.83 -20.38
N SER A 277 62.95 -50.81 -20.38
CA SER A 277 63.28 -52.25 -20.40
C SER A 277 64.01 -52.66 -21.69
N GLN A 278 63.56 -52.14 -22.84
CA GLN A 278 64.17 -52.41 -24.15
C GLN A 278 65.56 -51.74 -24.32
N MET A 279 65.78 -50.58 -23.70
CA MET A 279 67.06 -49.85 -23.74
C MET A 279 68.07 -50.30 -22.67
N GLY A 280 67.75 -51.33 -21.87
CA GLY A 280 68.73 -52.03 -21.04
C GLY A 280 69.18 -51.28 -19.78
N PHE A 281 68.33 -50.46 -19.17
CA PHE A 281 68.60 -49.90 -17.83
C PHE A 281 67.98 -50.78 -16.74
N TYR A 282 68.74 -51.78 -16.29
CA TYR A 282 68.69 -52.38 -14.95
C TYR A 282 70.11 -52.41 -14.38
#